data_AF-A0A3D0MY19-F1
#
_entry.id   AF-A0A3D0MY19-F1
#
_cell.length_a   1.000
_cell.length_b   1.000
_cell.length_c   1.000
_cell.angle_alpha   90.00
_cell.angle_beta   90.00
_cell.angle_gamma   90.00
#
_symmetry.space_group_name_H-M   'P 1'
#
loop_
_entity.id
_entity.type
_entity.pdbx_description
1 polymer ?
#
loop_
_entity_poly.entity_id
_entity_poly.type
_entity_poly.pdbx_seq_one_letter_code
_entity_poly.pdbx_strand_id
1 'polypeptide(L)'
;PALNLSSFGITEEDAEESFNEALDIFMDDIISKNNLEKVLISLGWIIKENSFIPPRIDLPKIVNEYKPVKAERLTYPVCYA
;
A
#
# COMPACT_ATOMS: atom_id res chain seq x y z
N PRO A 1 6.86 8.23 -8.20
CA PRO A 1 7.36 6.96 -7.66
C PRO A 1 6.16 6.04 -7.42
N ALA A 2 6.31 4.73 -7.55
CA ALA A 2 5.23 3.79 -7.29
C ALA A 2 5.56 3.03 -6.00
N LEU A 3 4.69 3.14 -4.99
CA LEU A 3 4.81 2.35 -3.76
C LEU A 3 4.19 0.98 -4.02
N ASN A 4 4.96 -0.09 -3.84
CA ASN A 4 4.43 -1.44 -4.00
C ASN A 4 3.67 -1.85 -2.73
N LEU A 5 2.34 -1.83 -2.80
CA LEU A 5 1.47 -2.22 -1.68
C LEU A 5 1.27 -3.75 -1.58
N SER A 6 1.73 -4.50 -2.57
CA SER A 6 1.73 -5.97 -2.56
C SER A 6 3.08 -6.45 -2.03
N SER A 7 3.41 -6.14 -0.77
CA SER A 7 4.55 -6.78 -0.12
C SER A 7 4.23 -8.24 0.14
N PHE A 8 5.25 -9.09 0.04
CA PHE A 8 5.13 -10.52 0.26
C PHE A 8 6.20 -10.93 1.26
N GLY A 9 5.82 -11.72 2.25
CA GLY A 9 6.71 -12.30 3.25
C GLY A 9 6.26 -13.71 3.57
N ILE A 10 7.15 -14.52 4.13
CA ILE A 10 6.81 -15.88 4.56
C ILE A 10 6.00 -15.80 5.84
N THR A 11 6.38 -14.88 6.74
CA THR A 11 5.60 -14.52 7.93
C THR A 11 5.02 -13.12 7.83
N GLU A 12 4.14 -12.77 8.76
CA GLU A 12 3.56 -11.43 8.87
C GLU A 12 4.66 -10.39 9.11
N GLU A 13 5.63 -10.72 9.97
CA GLU A 13 6.76 -9.86 10.30
C GLU A 13 7.65 -9.61 9.08
N ASP A 14 7.95 -10.64 8.28
CA ASP A 14 8.74 -10.50 7.05
C ASP A 14 8.03 -9.60 6.02
N ALA A 15 6.70 -9.71 5.94
CA ALA A 15 5.89 -8.92 5.01
C ALA A 15 5.81 -7.46 5.44
N GLU A 16 5.75 -7.20 6.75
CA GLU A 16 5.81 -5.86 7.34
C GLU A 16 7.19 -5.22 7.12
N GLU A 17 8.27 -5.96 7.37
CA GLU A 17 9.64 -5.48 7.16
C GLU A 17 9.87 -5.10 5.69
N SER A 18 9.48 -5.99 4.76
CA SER A 18 9.59 -5.74 3.32
C SER A 18 8.76 -4.54 2.86
N PHE A 19 7.60 -4.30 3.49
CA PHE A 19 6.78 -3.13 3.21
C PHE A 19 7.44 -1.84 3.73
N ASN A 20 7.98 -1.88 4.94
CA ASN A 20 8.66 -0.74 5.55
C ASN A 20 9.89 -0.33 4.75
N GLU A 21 10.70 -1.28 4.28
CA GLU A 21 11.84 -0.99 3.40
C GLU A 21 11.38 -0.28 2.11
N ALA A 22 10.33 -0.78 1.46
CA ALA A 22 9.79 -0.15 0.26
C ALA A 22 9.23 1.26 0.53
N LEU A 23 8.65 1.47 1.72
CA LEU A 23 8.18 2.78 2.17
C LEU A 23 9.34 3.76 2.37
N ASP A 24 10.42 3.34 3.01
CA ASP A 24 11.58 4.19 3.28
C ASP A 24 12.21 4.67 1.97
N ILE A 25 12.43 3.75 1.02
CA ILE A 25 12.93 4.08 -0.33
C ILE A 25 12.00 5.07 -1.04
N PHE A 26 10.69 4.88 -0.90
CA PHE A 26 9.70 5.77 -1.49
C PHE A 26 9.75 7.18 -0.89
N MET A 27 9.91 7.30 0.43
CA MET A 27 10.03 8.59 1.11
C MET A 27 11.33 9.30 0.71
N ASP A 28 12.45 8.59 0.66
CA ASP A 28 13.73 9.15 0.20
C ASP A 28 13.66 9.68 -1.24
N ASP A 29 12.97 8.95 -2.13
CA ASP A 29 12.76 9.40 -3.52
C ASP A 29 11.86 10.65 -3.59
N ILE A 30 10.86 10.76 -2.71
CA ILE A 30 10.01 11.95 -2.62
C ILE A 30 10.78 13.18 -2.15
N ILE A 31 11.58 13.02 -1.10
CA ILE A 31 12.36 14.10 -0.48
C ILE A 31 13.43 14.58 -1.48
N SER A 32 14.19 13.67 -2.07
CA SER A 32 15.24 14.00 -3.05
C SER A 32 14.70 14.71 -4.29
N LYS A 33 13.50 14.38 -4.75
CA LYS A 33 12.84 15.00 -5.91
C LYS A 33 12.04 16.26 -5.57
N ASN A 34 11.96 16.65 -4.29
CA ASN A 34 11.08 17.70 -3.78
C ASN A 34 9.66 17.63 -4.37
N ASN A 35 9.12 16.41 -4.46
CA ASN A 35 7.92 16.11 -5.25
C ASN A 35 6.72 15.71 -4.38
N LEU A 36 6.80 15.93 -3.07
CA LEU A 36 5.77 15.54 -2.11
C LEU A 36 4.41 16.12 -2.49
N GLU A 37 4.36 17.41 -2.81
CA GLU A 37 3.12 18.10 -3.14
C GLU A 37 2.43 17.49 -4.36
N LYS A 38 3.17 17.18 -5.43
CA LYS A 38 2.57 16.59 -6.64
C LYS A 38 2.09 15.16 -6.40
N VAL A 39 2.82 14.38 -5.58
CA VAL A 39 2.39 13.03 -5.20
C VAL A 39 1.11 13.09 -4.37
N LEU A 40 1.05 13.97 -3.37
CA LEU A 40 -0.16 14.14 -2.54
C LEU A 40 -1.37 14.56 -3.39
N ILE A 41 -1.21 15.52 -4.30
CA ILE A 41 -2.28 15.91 -5.24
C ILE A 41 -2.71 14.72 -6.10
N SER A 42 -1.76 13.91 -6.62
CA SER A 42 -2.09 12.73 -7.43
C SER A 42 -2.87 11.65 -6.66
N LEU A 43 -2.67 11.58 -5.34
CA LEU A 43 -3.39 10.70 -4.43
C LEU A 43 -4.75 11.29 -3.98
N GLY A 44 -5.12 12.48 -4.49
CA GLY A 44 -6.38 13.15 -4.18
C GLY A 44 -6.34 14.03 -2.93
N TRP A 45 -5.17 14.27 -2.34
CA TRP A 45 -5.03 15.21 -1.24
C TRP A 45 -5.13 16.65 -1.74
N ILE A 46 -5.72 17.51 -0.91
CA ILE A 46 -5.85 18.93 -1.20
C ILE A 46 -4.84 19.68 -0.36
N ILE A 47 -3.94 20.41 -1.00
CA ILE A 47 -2.94 21.25 -0.34
C ILE A 47 -3.53 22.66 -0.23
N LYS A 48 -3.69 23.15 1.00
CA LYS A 48 -3.94 24.56 1.30
C LYS A 48 -2.68 25.15 1.92
N GLU A 49 -2.54 26.47 1.87
CA GLU A 49 -1.33 27.25 2.22
C GLU A 49 -0.50 26.74 3.41
N ASN A 50 -1.12 26.11 4.42
CA ASN A 50 -0.40 25.47 5.51
C ASN A 50 -1.05 24.17 6.02
N SER A 51 -1.87 23.49 5.20
CA SER A 51 -2.54 22.25 5.60
C SER A 51 -2.73 21.26 4.45
N PHE A 52 -2.50 19.98 4.76
CA PHE A 52 -2.79 18.85 3.88
C PHE A 52 -4.14 18.26 4.28
N ILE A 53 -5.14 18.38 3.41
CA ILE A 53 -6.47 17.84 3.64
C ILE A 53 -6.54 16.48 2.93
N PRO A 54 -6.83 15.38 3.67
CA PRO A 54 -6.94 14.07 3.06
C PRO A 54 -8.13 14.00 2.10
N PRO A 55 -8.06 13.17 1.05
CA PRO A 55 -9.19 12.92 0.17
C PRO A 55 -10.38 12.42 0.99
N ARG A 56 -11.57 12.98 0.73
CA ARG A 56 -12.82 12.43 1.27
C ARG A 56 -13.11 11.13 0.53
N ILE A 57 -12.85 10.02 1.21
CA ILE A 57 -13.32 8.71 0.76
C ILE A 57 -14.74 8.58 1.33
N ASP A 58 -15.74 8.80 0.48
CA ASP A 58 -17.10 8.37 0.77
C ASP A 58 -17.08 6.84 0.70
N LEU A 59 -16.70 6.21 1.80
CA LEU A 59 -16.79 4.75 1.91
C LEU A 59 -18.26 4.42 1.63
N PRO A 60 -18.57 3.63 0.57
CA PRO A 60 -19.88 2.99 0.56
C PRO A 60 -19.98 2.27 1.91
N LYS A 61 -21.13 2.32 2.58
CA LYS A 61 -21.34 1.56 3.81
C LYS A 61 -21.09 0.09 3.46
N ILE A 62 -19.85 -0.38 3.67
CA ILE A 62 -19.49 -1.79 3.53
C ILE A 62 -20.10 -2.45 4.76
N VAL A 63 -21.42 -2.61 4.73
CA VAL A 63 -22.13 -3.48 5.65
C VAL A 63 -21.67 -4.89 5.27
N ASN A 64 -20.73 -5.42 6.04
CA ASN A 64 -20.63 -6.85 6.35
C ASN A 64 -20.73 -7.84 5.17
N GLU A 65 -19.97 -7.65 4.10
CA GLU A 65 -19.68 -8.74 3.16
C GLU A 65 -18.19 -9.11 3.13
N TYR A 66 -17.51 -9.02 4.27
CA TYR A 66 -16.34 -9.85 4.51
C TYR A 66 -16.80 -11.32 4.56
N LYS A 67 -16.84 -11.97 3.40
CA LYS A 67 -16.82 -13.43 3.34
C LYS A 67 -15.36 -13.82 3.53
N PRO A 68 -14.96 -14.42 4.67
CA PRO A 68 -13.61 -14.93 4.78
C PRO A 68 -13.42 -15.91 3.63
N VAL A 69 -12.41 -15.65 2.79
CA VAL A 69 -12.00 -16.61 1.76
C VAL A 69 -11.59 -17.86 2.52
N LYS A 70 -12.37 -18.92 2.35
CA LYS A 70 -12.08 -20.22 2.97
C LYS A 70 -10.72 -20.63 2.41
N ALA A 71 -9.72 -20.78 3.27
CA ALA A 71 -8.37 -21.18 2.88
C ALA A 71 -8.43 -22.54 2.19
N GLU A 72 -8.57 -22.53 0.87
CA GLU A 72 -8.44 -23.72 0.05
C GLU A 72 -6.94 -23.95 -0.09
N ARG A 73 -6.45 -25.05 0.49
CA ARG A 73 -5.04 -25.46 0.37
C ARG A 73 -4.74 -25.65 -1.13
N LEU A 74 -4.13 -24.65 -1.75
CA LEU A 74 -3.55 -24.79 -3.07
C LEU A 74 -2.36 -25.75 -2.96
N THR A 75 -2.61 -27.02 -3.25
CA THR A 75 -1.56 -28.02 -3.45
C THR A 75 -1.00 -27.80 -4.84
N TYR A 76 0.01 -26.93 -4.94
CA TYR A 76 0.76 -26.81 -6.19
C TYR A 76 1.52 -28.12 -6.41
N PRO A 77 1.39 -28.77 -7.58
CA PRO A 77 2.21 -29.93 -7.88
C PRO A 77 3.67 -29.49 -7.90
N VAL A 78 4.46 -30.07 -7.00
CA VAL A 78 5.92 -29.92 -7.01
C VAL A 78 6.42 -30.57 -8.29
N CYS A 79 6.77 -29.78 -9.29
CA CYS A 79 7.41 -30.29 -10.49
C CYS A 79 8.83 -30.72 -10.12
N TYR A 80 9.06 -32.03 -9.95
CA TYR A 80 10.40 -32.58 -9.93
C TYR A 80 10.92 -32.67 -11.37
N ALA A 81 12.08 -32.08 -11.61
CA ALA A 81 12.87 -32.20 -12.83
C ALA A 81 13.76 -33.46 -12.77
#